data_AF-A0A1H5SJ00-F1
#
_entry.id   AF-A0A1H5SJ00-F1
#
_cell.length_a   1.000
_cell.length_b   1.000
_cell.length_c   1.000
_cell.angle_alpha   90.00
_cell.angle_beta   90.00
_cell.angle_gamma   90.00
#
_symmetry.space_group_name_H-M   'P 1'
#
loop_
_entity.id
_entity.type
_entity.pdbx_description
1 polymer ?
#
loop_
_entity_poly.entity_id
_entity_poly.type
_entity_poly.pdbx_seq_one_letter_code
_entity_poly.pdbx_strand_id
1 'polypeptide(L)'
;MPELSNPDWPEAIATVTSCRYDAGVGRAMAFGLPTSRHFRITYNYWAAGELHTAEFSSDKAVPQNTLFPIRYNPEAPHLNTHAASATSPRSAILVIGIIGSVLLSLAWFLLLRGCH
;
A
#
# COMPACT_ATOMS: atom_id res chain seq x y z
N MET A 1 10.31 8.94 9.93
CA MET A 1 9.67 7.67 9.50
C MET A 1 10.78 6.63 9.47
N PRO A 2 10.65 5.44 10.07
CA PRO A 2 11.76 4.51 10.13
C PRO A 2 11.96 3.92 8.74
N GLU A 3 12.95 4.46 8.04
CA GLU A 3 13.59 3.83 6.90
C GLU A 3 14.05 2.45 7.38
N LEU A 4 13.65 1.37 6.71
CA LEU A 4 14.36 0.09 6.82
C LEU A 4 15.69 0.26 6.06
N SER A 5 16.51 1.23 6.48
CA SER A 5 17.83 1.47 5.95
C SER A 5 18.78 0.53 6.67
N ASN A 6 18.76 -0.74 6.27
CA ASN A 6 19.90 -1.58 6.60
C ASN A 6 21.09 -1.07 5.77
N PRO A 7 22.18 -0.58 6.41
CA PRO A 7 23.34 -0.08 5.69
C PRO A 7 23.98 -1.12 4.77
N ASP A 8 23.73 -2.41 4.99
CA ASP A 8 24.32 -3.53 4.25
C ASP A 8 23.55 -3.94 2.99
N TRP A 9 22.39 -3.34 2.71
CA TRP A 9 21.63 -3.67 1.51
C TRP A 9 22.24 -3.05 0.25
N PRO A 10 22.41 -3.83 -0.84
CA PRO A 10 22.91 -3.34 -2.11
C PRO A 10 22.00 -2.26 -2.69
N GLU A 11 22.64 -1.28 -3.31
CA GLU A 11 21.96 -0.19 -4.00
C GLU A 11 21.57 -0.62 -5.42
N ALA A 12 20.36 -0.24 -5.84
CA ALA A 12 19.86 -0.39 -7.20
C ALA A 12 19.22 0.92 -7.66
N ILE A 13 19.23 1.14 -8.97
CA ILE A 13 18.54 2.27 -9.57
C ILE A 13 17.12 1.85 -9.93
N ALA A 14 16.15 2.57 -9.36
CA ALA A 14 14.74 2.42 -9.67
C ALA A 14 14.31 3.47 -10.71
N THR A 15 13.43 3.06 -11.62
CA THR A 15 12.79 3.92 -12.62
C THR A 15 11.31 4.00 -12.33
N VAL A 16 10.78 5.21 -12.15
CA VAL A 16 9.34 5.43 -12.00
C VAL A 16 8.62 5.05 -13.28
N THR A 17 7.71 4.08 -13.20
CA THR A 17 6.87 3.65 -14.33
C THR A 17 5.50 4.28 -14.30
N SER A 18 4.97 4.60 -13.12
CA SER A 18 3.67 5.25 -13.01
C SER A 18 3.56 6.14 -11.77
N CYS A 19 2.82 7.23 -11.90
CA CYS A 19 2.42 8.08 -10.79
C CYS A 19 0.91 8.29 -10.90
N ARG A 20 0.16 7.84 -9.90
CA ARG A 20 -1.30 7.93 -9.87
C ARG A 20 -1.75 8.62 -8.59
N TYR A 21 -2.76 9.49 -8.68
CA TYR A 21 -3.41 10.03 -7.50
C TYR A 21 -4.28 8.94 -6.85
N ASP A 22 -4.10 8.66 -5.56
CA ASP A 22 -4.91 7.67 -4.85
C ASP A 22 -6.26 8.28 -4.47
N ALA A 23 -7.30 8.01 -5.27
CA ALA A 23 -8.65 8.58 -5.06
C ALA A 23 -9.27 8.27 -3.69
N GLY A 24 -8.74 7.32 -2.91
CA GLY A 24 -9.13 7.11 -1.51
C GLY A 24 -8.87 8.36 -0.63
N VAL A 25 -7.86 9.15 -0.99
CA VAL A 25 -7.58 10.47 -0.42
C VAL A 25 -8.68 11.47 -0.74
N GLY A 26 -9.20 11.49 -1.96
CA GLY A 26 -10.25 12.44 -2.36
C GLY A 26 -11.52 12.28 -1.52
N ARG A 27 -11.87 11.03 -1.16
CA ARG A 27 -12.95 10.74 -0.21
C ARG A 27 -12.59 11.18 1.21
N ALA A 28 -11.38 10.92 1.69
CA ALA A 28 -10.96 11.33 3.03
C ALA A 28 -10.89 12.88 3.20
N MET A 29 -10.44 13.59 2.17
CA MET A 29 -10.46 15.07 2.13
C MET A 29 -11.87 15.65 2.16
N ALA A 30 -12.83 15.01 1.49
CA ALA A 30 -14.24 15.41 1.55
C ALA A 30 -14.84 15.30 2.96
N PHE A 31 -14.24 14.48 3.84
CA PHE A 31 -14.58 14.36 5.25
C PHE A 31 -13.61 15.10 6.18
N GLY A 32 -12.73 15.96 5.65
CA GLY A 32 -11.80 16.77 6.45
C GLY A 32 -10.66 15.98 7.13
N LEU A 33 -10.43 14.73 6.71
CA LEU A 33 -9.34 13.92 7.26
C LEU A 33 -8.02 14.25 6.52
N PRO A 34 -7.00 14.75 7.23
CA PRO A 34 -5.70 15.02 6.62
C PRO A 34 -5.05 13.68 6.25
N THR A 35 -4.98 13.42 4.96
CA THR A 35 -4.13 12.35 4.43
C THR A 35 -2.84 13.02 3.99
N SER A 36 -1.69 12.47 4.38
CA SER A 36 -0.39 13.11 4.09
C SER A 36 0.26 12.58 2.82
N ARG A 37 -0.30 11.55 2.18
CA ARG A 37 0.26 10.90 0.99
C ARG A 37 -0.84 10.69 -0.03
N HIS A 38 -0.67 11.31 -1.20
CA HIS A 38 -1.72 11.42 -2.22
C HIS A 38 -1.36 10.76 -3.55
N PHE A 39 -0.07 10.48 -3.75
CA PHE A 39 0.43 9.91 -4.98
C PHE A 39 0.95 8.50 -4.73
N ARG A 40 0.42 7.54 -5.46
CA ARG A 40 0.93 6.18 -5.53
C ARG A 40 1.92 6.11 -6.68
N ILE A 41 3.19 5.88 -6.35
CA ILE A 41 4.30 5.80 -7.28
C ILE A 41 4.63 4.33 -7.49
N THR A 42 4.54 3.88 -8.74
CA THR A 42 5.02 2.56 -9.19
C THR A 42 6.37 2.74 -9.85
N TYR A 43 7.31 1.86 -9.52
CA TYR A 43 8.67 1.89 -10.06
C TYR A 43 9.20 0.49 -10.29
N ASN A 44 10.11 0.39 -11.23
CA ASN A 44 10.80 -0.85 -11.56
C ASN A 44 12.29 -0.73 -11.22
N TYR A 45 12.91 -1.81 -10.77
CA TYR A 45 14.33 -1.87 -10.48
C TYR A 45 14.88 -3.24 -10.84
N TRP A 46 16.17 -3.28 -11.17
CA TRP A 46 16.88 -4.52 -11.41
C TRP A 46 17.54 -5.00 -10.13
N ALA A 47 17.25 -6.23 -9.72
CA ALA A 47 17.91 -6.89 -8.60
C ALA A 47 18.17 -8.35 -8.99
N ALA A 48 19.35 -8.87 -8.65
CA ALA A 48 19.75 -10.26 -8.94
C ALA A 48 19.56 -10.71 -10.43
N GLY A 49 19.61 -9.77 -11.39
CA GLY A 49 19.39 -10.07 -12.81
C GLY A 49 17.92 -10.17 -13.24
N GLU A 50 16.98 -9.87 -12.34
CA GLU A 50 15.55 -9.86 -12.61
C GLU A 50 14.96 -8.44 -12.46
N LEU A 51 13.89 -8.17 -13.22
CA LEU A 51 13.15 -6.91 -13.13
C LEU A 51 12.05 -7.05 -12.08
N HIS A 52 12.15 -6.25 -11.03
CA HIS A 52 11.15 -6.17 -9.97
C HIS A 52 10.35 -4.88 -10.07
N THR A 53 9.07 -4.97 -9.69
CA THR A 53 8.14 -3.83 -9.63
C THR A 53 7.69 -3.65 -8.20
N ALA A 54 7.73 -2.42 -7.71
CA ALA A 54 7.23 -2.08 -6.38
C ALA A 54 6.46 -0.76 -6.41
N GLU A 55 5.74 -0.49 -5.32
CA GLU A 55 4.96 0.73 -5.15
C GLU A 55 5.22 1.39 -3.81
N PHE A 56 5.14 2.73 -3.78
CA PHE A 56 5.14 3.50 -2.54
C PHE A 56 4.18 4.68 -2.64
N SER A 57 3.74 5.16 -1.48
CA SER A 57 2.89 6.35 -1.38
C SER A 57 3.74 7.58 -1.04
N SER A 58 3.55 8.66 -1.80
CA SER A 58 4.26 9.94 -1.72
C SER A 58 3.28 11.10 -1.51
N ASP A 59 3.72 12.15 -0.82
CA ASP A 59 3.03 13.44 -0.70
C ASP A 59 3.21 14.31 -1.97
N LYS A 60 4.31 14.09 -2.70
CA LYS A 60 4.64 14.80 -3.93
C LYS A 60 4.50 13.88 -5.15
N ALA A 61 4.02 14.46 -6.25
CA ALA A 61 4.02 13.79 -7.54
C ALA A 61 5.48 13.55 -7.99
N VAL A 62 5.77 12.33 -8.45
CA VAL A 62 7.06 11.99 -9.05
C VAL A 62 6.84 11.74 -10.54
N PRO A 63 7.51 12.47 -11.45
CA PRO A 63 7.35 12.27 -12.88
C PRO A 63 7.69 10.84 -13.30
N GLN A 64 7.02 10.35 -14.34
CA GLN A 64 7.40 9.09 -14.98
C GLN A 64 8.83 9.21 -15.53
N ASN A 65 9.53 8.07 -15.59
CA ASN A 65 10.91 7.97 -16.05
C ASN A 65 11.94 8.68 -15.13
N THR A 66 11.53 9.09 -13.93
CA THR A 66 12.46 9.57 -12.89
C THR A 66 13.27 8.42 -12.34
N LEU A 67 14.57 8.62 -12.22
CA LEU A 67 15.51 7.66 -11.64
C LEU A 67 15.79 8.05 -10.18
N PHE A 68 15.77 7.08 -9.28
CA PHE A 68 16.14 7.29 -7.88
C PHE A 68 16.81 6.05 -7.29
N PRO A 69 17.75 6.22 -6.35
CA PRO A 69 18.40 5.08 -5.72
C PRO A 69 17.45 4.42 -4.73
N ILE A 70 17.46 3.09 -4.71
CA ILE A 70 16.80 2.27 -3.70
C ILE A 70 17.79 1.26 -3.14
N ARG A 71 17.51 0.77 -1.94
CA ARG A 71 18.23 -0.37 -1.37
C ARG A 71 17.26 -1.54 -1.23
N TYR A 72 17.68 -2.71 -1.69
CA TYR A 72 16.86 -3.92 -1.69
C TYR A 72 17.52 -5.02 -0.84
N ASN A 73 16.72 -5.89 -0.26
CA ASN A 73 17.23 -7.05 0.47
C ASN A 73 17.69 -8.13 -0.54
N PRO A 74 18.96 -8.55 -0.55
CA PRO A 74 19.43 -9.56 -1.50
C PRO A 74 18.83 -10.95 -1.25
N GLU A 75 18.46 -11.28 -0.01
CA GLU A 75 17.79 -12.55 0.33
C GLU A 75 16.30 -12.54 -0.03
N ALA A 76 15.72 -11.34 -0.18
CA ALA A 76 14.32 -11.15 -0.50
C ALA A 76 14.16 -9.88 -1.37
N PRO A 77 14.45 -9.96 -2.69
CA PRO A 77 14.54 -8.79 -3.57
C PRO A 77 13.30 -7.90 -3.60
N HIS A 78 12.12 -8.47 -3.30
CA HIS A 78 10.85 -7.76 -3.19
C HIS A 78 10.76 -6.80 -1.98
N LEU A 79 11.62 -6.97 -0.97
CA LEU A 79 11.75 -6.08 0.16
C LEU A 79 12.77 -5.00 -0.16
N ASN A 80 12.34 -3.74 -0.12
CA ASN A 80 13.20 -2.58 -0.35
C ASN A 80 12.85 -1.44 0.61
N THR A 81 13.67 -0.39 0.63
CA THR A 81 13.51 0.78 1.50
C THR A 81 12.15 1.47 1.40
N HIS A 82 11.44 1.29 0.29
CA HIS A 82 10.12 1.90 0.05
C HIS A 82 8.94 0.92 0.20
N ALA A 83 9.20 -0.39 0.35
CA ALA A 83 8.18 -1.45 0.38
C ALA A 83 7.22 -1.36 1.57
N ALA A 84 7.68 -0.86 2.73
CA ALA A 84 6.83 -0.69 3.92
C ALA A 84 5.66 0.30 3.71
N SER A 85 5.73 1.14 2.68
CA SER A 85 4.70 2.15 2.37
C SER A 85 3.57 1.62 1.46
N ALA A 86 3.60 0.36 1.06
CA ALA A 86 2.63 -0.26 0.13
C ALA A 86 1.37 -0.83 0.80
N THR A 87 1.19 -0.68 2.13
CA THR A 87 0.01 -1.23 2.81
C THR A 87 -1.25 -0.53 2.35
N SER A 88 -1.96 -1.16 1.41
CA SER A 88 -3.23 -0.69 0.86
C SER A 88 -4.34 -0.82 1.92
N PRO A 89 -5.02 0.27 2.32
CA PRO A 89 -6.06 0.24 3.34
C PRO A 89 -7.35 -0.50 2.90
N ARG A 90 -7.43 -0.94 1.64
CA ARG A 90 -8.60 -1.65 1.10
C ARG A 90 -8.85 -3.01 1.76
N SER A 91 -7.81 -3.67 2.28
CA SER A 91 -7.95 -4.97 2.94
C SER A 91 -8.74 -4.86 4.26
N ALA A 92 -8.53 -3.79 5.04
CA ALA A 92 -9.19 -3.60 6.33
C ALA A 92 -10.71 -3.36 6.21
N ILE A 93 -11.15 -2.65 5.17
CA ILE A 93 -12.58 -2.31 4.99
C ILE A 93 -13.41 -3.56 4.62
N LEU A 94 -12.83 -4.49 3.85
CA LEU A 94 -13.50 -5.74 3.48
C LEU A 94 -13.73 -6.64 4.72
N VAL A 95 -12.78 -6.69 5.64
CA VAL A 95 -12.89 -7.51 6.87
C VAL A 95 -14.01 -7.00 7.79
N ILE A 96 -14.14 -5.69 7.96
CA ILE A 96 -15.20 -5.09 8.81
C ILE A 96 -16.59 -5.38 8.23
N GLY A 97 -16.75 -5.26 6.90
CA GLY A 97 -18.03 -5.52 6.24
C GLY A 97 -18.53 -6.97 6.39
N ILE A 98 -17.60 -7.93 6.37
CA ILE A 98 -17.92 -9.36 6.54
C ILE A 98 -18.37 -9.65 7.98
N ILE A 99 -17.66 -9.13 8.98
CA ILE A 99 -18.03 -9.36 10.39
C ILE A 99 -19.40 -8.76 10.70
N GLY A 100 -19.69 -7.56 10.19
CA GLY A 100 -20.99 -6.90 10.38
C GLY A 100 -22.17 -7.70 9.78
N SER A 101 -22.02 -8.23 8.56
CA SER A 101 -23.08 -9.00 7.90
C SER A 101 -23.33 -10.35 8.57
N VAL A 102 -22.29 -10.99 9.09
CA VAL A 102 -22.39 -12.25 9.85
C VAL A 102 -23.12 -12.03 11.17
N LEU A 103 -22.77 -10.98 11.94
CA LEU A 103 -23.44 -10.67 13.20
C LEU A 103 -24.91 -10.29 13.00
N LEU A 104 -25.21 -9.48 11.97
CA LEU A 104 -26.59 -9.12 11.64
C LEU A 104 -27.40 -10.36 11.23
N SER A 105 -26.80 -11.26 10.44
CA SER A 105 -27.46 -12.51 10.01
C SER A 105 -27.69 -13.46 11.19
N LEU A 106 -26.74 -13.56 12.12
CA LEU A 106 -26.88 -14.33 13.36
C LEU A 106 -27.95 -13.75 14.27
N ALA A 107 -27.97 -12.43 14.47
CA ALA A 107 -28.99 -11.77 15.28
C ALA A 107 -30.40 -11.96 14.68
N TRP A 108 -30.52 -11.80 13.36
CA TRP A 108 -31.77 -12.06 12.64
C TRP A 108 -32.23 -13.50 12.76
N PHE A 109 -31.30 -14.45 12.64
CA PHE A 109 -31.60 -15.88 12.78
C PHE A 109 -32.01 -16.26 14.21
N LEU A 110 -31.41 -15.64 15.23
CA LEU A 110 -31.81 -15.80 16.62
C LEU A 110 -33.21 -15.22 16.88
N LEU A 111 -33.56 -14.09 16.28
CA LEU A 111 -34.92 -13.53 16.36
C LEU A 111 -35.96 -14.46 15.71
N LEU A 112 -35.64 -15.06 14.56
CA LEU A 112 -36.54 -16.00 13.88
C LEU A 112 -36.69 -17.35 14.61
N ARG A 113 -35.65 -17.80 15.31
CA ARG A 113 -35.67 -19.07 16.07
C ARG A 113 -36.06 -18.91 17.54
N GLY A 114 -36.13 -17.68 18.05
CA GLY A 114 -36.52 -17.36 19.42
C GLY A 114 -38.03 -17.30 19.67
N CYS A 115 -38.86 -17.47 18.63
CA CYS A 115 -40.28 -17.72 18.79
C CYS A 115 -40.54 -19.23 18.85
N HIS A 116 -40.30 -19.82 20.01
CA HIS A 116 -40.99 -21.04 20.44
C HIS A 116 -41.10 -21.10 21.97
#